data_AF-A0A6P2T0X0-F1
#
_entry.id   AF-A0A6P2T0X0-F1
#
_cell.length_a   1.000
_cell.length_b   1.000
_cell.length_c   1.000
_cell.angle_alpha   90.00
_cell.angle_beta   90.00
_cell.angle_gamma   90.00
#
_symmetry.space_group_name_H-M   'P 1'
#
loop_
_entity.id
_entity.type
_entity.pdbx_description
1 polymer ?
#
loop_
_entity_poly.entity_id
_entity_poly.type
_entity_poly.pdbx_seq_one_letter_code
_entity_poly.pdbx_strand_id
1 'polypeptide(L)' 'MKYGTFVDSNVIAVTTTEEGHPLWLETRQGRDTVFLDCGTRRNGDRHYLELPRGFKTARGARQAAALMLGERLTWRAPD' A
#
# COMPACT_ATOMS: atom_id res chain seq x y z
N MET A 1 9.53 -10.83 3.27
CA MET A 1 9.48 -9.35 3.32
C MET A 1 8.75 -8.98 4.60
N LYS A 2 9.36 -8.20 5.50
CA LYS A 2 8.66 -7.66 6.67
C LYS A 2 8.04 -6.32 6.25
N TYR A 3 6.71 -6.26 6.16
CA TYR A 3 5.99 -5.02 5.96
C TYR A 3 6.27 -4.09 7.15
N GLY A 4 6.53 -2.81 6.88
CA GLY A 4 6.95 -1.85 7.90
C GLY A 4 6.05 -1.90 9.12
N THR A 5 6.63 -2.27 10.26
CA THR A 5 5.88 -2.60 11.47
C THR A 5 5.56 -1.32 12.23
N PHE A 6 4.51 -0.60 11.83
CA PHE A 6 3.83 0.25 12.80
C PHE A 6 3.09 -0.70 13.76
N VAL A 7 3.32 -0.53 15.06
CA VAL A 7 2.81 -1.44 16.11
C VAL A 7 1.27 -1.54 16.08
N ASP A 8 0.60 -0.59 15.42
CA ASP A 8 -0.86 -0.47 15.34
C ASP A 8 -1.42 -0.57 13.90
N SER A 9 -0.65 -1.04 12.92
CA SER A 9 -1.11 -1.21 11.52
C SER A 9 -1.48 -2.66 11.20
N ASN A 10 -2.64 -2.86 10.58
CA ASN A 10 -3.06 -4.15 10.04
C ASN A 10 -3.08 -4.11 8.51
N VAL A 11 -2.26 -4.91 7.85
CA VAL A 11 -2.30 -5.04 6.39
C VAL A 11 -3.57 -5.79 6.00
N ILE A 12 -4.30 -5.28 5.02
CA ILE A 12 -5.58 -5.86 4.56
C ILE A 12 -5.55 -6.30 3.09
N ALA A 13 -4.59 -5.83 2.31
CA ALA A 13 -4.36 -6.28 0.94
C ALA A 13 -2.92 -5.98 0.52
N VAL A 14 -2.37 -6.82 -0.35
CA VAL A 14 -1.03 -6.62 -0.93
C VAL A 14 -1.09 -6.81 -2.44
N THR A 15 -0.17 -6.18 -3.16
CA THR A 15 0.07 -6.41 -4.57
C THR A 15 1.53 -6.09 -4.89
N THR A 16 1.94 -6.43 -6.10
CA THR A 16 3.25 -6.09 -6.64
C THR A 16 3.01 -5.44 -8.00
N THR A 17 3.67 -4.32 -8.24
CA THR A 17 3.63 -3.63 -9.54
C THR A 17 4.33 -4.45 -10.62
N GLU A 18 4.15 -4.09 -11.89
CA GLU A 18 4.85 -4.66 -13.03
C GLU A 18 6.39 -4.55 -12.87
N GLU A 19 6.87 -3.46 -12.25
CA GLU A 19 8.28 -3.24 -11.91
C GLU A 19 8.78 -4.04 -10.70
N GLY A 20 7.95 -4.88 -10.10
CA GLY A 20 8.31 -5.71 -8.96
C GLY A 20 8.30 -4.97 -7.62
N HIS A 21 7.67 -3.79 -7.53
CA HIS A 21 7.64 -3.00 -6.31
C HIS A 21 6.42 -3.38 -5.45
N PRO A 22 6.60 -3.68 -4.15
CA PRO A 22 5.48 -4.06 -3.31
C PRO A 22 4.63 -2.84 -2.94
N LEU A 23 3.32 -3.01 -3.01
CA LEU A 23 2.31 -2.10 -2.48
C LEU A 23 1.42 -2.85 -1.49
N TRP A 24 0.93 -2.14 -0.49
CA TRP A 24 -0.04 -2.70 0.43
C TRP A 24 -1.06 -1.67 0.88
N LEU A 25 -2.22 -2.19 1.28
CA LEU A 25 -3.24 -1.44 1.99
C LEU A 25 -3.18 -1.84 3.46
N GLU A 26 -3.19 -0.86 4.33
CA GLU A 26 -3.24 -1.06 5.78
C GLU A 26 -4.35 -0.23 6.42
N THR A 27 -4.92 -0.73 7.50
CA THR A 27 -5.69 0.08 8.45
C THR A 27 -4.82 0.35 9.67
N ARG A 28 -5.09 1.45 10.38
CA ARG A 28 -4.39 1.79 11.63
C ARG A 28 -5.40 1.79 12.76
N GLN A 29 -5.02 1.25 13.91
CA GLN A 29 -5.92 1.16 15.07
C GLN A 29 -6.47 2.54 15.42
N GLY A 30 -7.78 2.61 15.68
CA GLY A 30 -8.47 3.86 16.01
C GLY A 30 -8.69 4.82 14.82
N ARG A 31 -8.46 4.38 13.57
CA ARG A 31 -8.77 5.17 12.38
C ARG A 31 -9.63 4.38 11.38
N ASP A 32 -10.73 4.99 10.94
CA ASP A 32 -11.57 4.47 9.85
C ASP A 32 -10.98 4.77 8.45
N THR A 33 -9.66 4.87 8.36
CA THR A 33 -8.93 5.23 7.13
C THR A 33 -8.11 4.03 6.65
N VAL A 34 -8.19 3.77 5.34
CA VAL A 34 -7.32 2.82 4.65
C VAL A 34 -6.14 3.57 4.06
N PHE A 35 -4.93 3.16 4.37
CA PHE A 35 -3.71 3.73 3.84
C PHE A 35 -3.18 2.87 2.70
N LEU A 36 -2.82 3.50 1.59
CA LEU A 36 -1.99 2.92 0.54
C LEU A 36 -0.54 3.24 0.87
N ASP A 37 0.30 2.22 0.98
CA ASP A 37 1.73 2.34 1.25
C ASP A 37 2.55 1.45 0.29
N CYS A 38 3.87 1.61 0.27
CA CYS A 38 4.80 0.96 -0.65
C CYS A 38 6.13 0.61 0.01
N GLY A 39 6.85 -0.31 -0.64
CA GLY A 39 8.18 -0.71 -0.21
C GLY A 39 9.19 0.44 -0.23
N THR A 40 10.34 0.16 0.36
CA THR A 40 11.51 1.04 0.30
C THR A 40 12.57 0.49 -0.64
N ARG A 41 13.26 1.41 -1.30
CA ARG A 41 14.49 1.19 -2.07
C ARG A 41 15.63 0.80 -1.12
N ARG A 42 16.74 0.31 -1.67
CA ARG A 42 17.94 -0.07 -0.89
C ARG A 42 18.51 1.06 -0.04
N ASN A 43 18.31 2.32 -0.45
CA ASN A 43 18.76 3.50 0.29
C ASN A 43 17.78 3.94 1.39
N GLY A 44 16.66 3.23 1.58
CA GLY A 44 15.65 3.56 2.58
C GLY A 44 14.52 4.46 2.07
N ASP A 45 14.63 5.04 0.89
CA ASP A 45 13.58 5.89 0.31
C ASP A 45 12.39 5.06 -0.15
N ARG A 46 11.20 5.65 -0.13
CA ARG A 46 9.99 5.00 -0.67
C ARG A 46 10.12 4.80 -2.17
N HIS A 47 9.61 3.69 -2.70
CA HIS A 47 9.52 3.48 -4.14
C HIS A 47 8.67 4.57 -4.81
N TYR A 48 7.61 5.01 -4.14
CA TYR A 48 6.73 6.08 -4.54
C TYR A 48 6.66 7.16 -3.45
N LEU A 49 7.13 8.37 -3.77
CA LEU A 49 7.21 9.50 -2.82
C LEU A 49 5.83 10.04 -2.40
N GLU A 50 4.83 9.88 -3.26
CA GLU A 50 3.42 10.28 -3.01
C GLU A 50 2.72 9.43 -1.93
N LEU A 51 3.38 8.39 -1.42
CA LEU A 51 2.85 7.48 -0.40
C LEU A 51 3.54 7.73 0.95
N PRO A 52 2.84 7.55 2.09
CA PRO A 52 1.58 6.86 2.23
C PRO A 52 0.39 7.81 2.07
N ARG A 53 -0.72 7.30 1.53
CA ARG A 53 -1.92 8.11 1.28
C ARG A 53 -3.18 7.50 1.86
N GLY A 54 -3.97 8.32 2.55
CA GLY A 54 -5.21 7.90 3.21
C GLY A 54 -6.43 7.95 2.30
N PHE A 55 -7.28 6.94 2.41
CA PHE A 55 -8.53 6.78 1.67
C PHE A 55 -9.66 6.33 2.59
N LYS A 56 -10.89 6.71 2.24
CA LYS A 56 -12.09 6.33 2.99
C LYS A 56 -12.44 4.84 2.86
N THR A 57 -12.00 4.18 1.77
CA THR A 57 -12.30 2.76 1.51
C THR A 57 -11.14 2.06 0.80
N ALA A 58 -11.03 0.74 0.98
CA ALA A 58 -10.06 -0.09 0.28
C ALA A 58 -10.27 -0.06 -1.24
N ARG A 59 -11.52 -0.03 -1.71
CA ARG A 59 -11.85 0.09 -3.14
C ARG A 59 -11.27 1.38 -3.73
N GLY A 60 -11.46 2.51 -3.03
CA GLY A 60 -10.91 3.81 -3.45
C GLY A 60 -9.39 3.80 -3.50
N ALA A 61 -8.74 3.20 -2.49
CA ALA A 61 -7.29 3.04 -2.47
C ALA A 61 -6.76 2.21 -3.66
N ARG A 62 -7.42 1.09 -3.98
CA ARG A 62 -7.07 0.23 -5.14
C ARG A 62 -7.21 0.98 -6.47
N GLN A 63 -8.31 1.72 -6.64
CA GLN A 63 -8.53 2.52 -7.86
C GLN A 63 -7.51 3.65 -7.99
N ALA A 64 -7.23 4.36 -6.89
CA ALA A 64 -6.21 5.41 -6.88
C ALA A 64 -4.83 4.87 -7.21
N ALA A 65 -4.44 3.71 -6.66
CA ALA A 65 -3.17 3.07 -6.98
C ALA A 65 -3.04 2.75 -8.48
N ALA A 66 -4.08 2.17 -9.09
CA ALA A 66 -4.09 1.88 -10.52
C ALA A 66 -3.97 3.15 -11.37
N LEU A 67 -4.63 4.25 -10.98
CA LEU A 67 -4.54 5.54 -11.65
C LEU A 67 -3.16 6.20 -11.49
N MET A 68 -2.59 6.16 -10.28
CA MET A 68 -1.29 6.77 -9.97
C MET A 68 -0.15 6.07 -10.72
N LEU A 69 -0.25 4.75 -10.90
CA LEU A 69 0.80 3.94 -11.51
C LEU A 69 0.55 3.65 -13.00
N GLY A 70 -0.64 3.96 -13.52
CA GLY A 70 -1.01 3.64 -14.89
C GLY A 70 -1.10 2.13 -15.17
N GLU A 71 -1.23 1.31 -14.13
CA GLU A 71 -1.13 -0.15 -14.19
C GLU A 71 -2.41 -0.83 -13.69
N ARG A 72 -2.74 -1.99 -14.28
CA ARG A 72 -3.77 -2.88 -13.75
C ARG A 72 -3.22 -3.75 -12.61
N LEU A 73 -3.41 -3.28 -11.38
CA LEU A 73 -2.96 -4.00 -10.17
C LEU A 73 -3.90 -5.15 -9.76
N THR A 74 -3.32 -6.31 -9.44
CA THR A 74 -4.05 -7.47 -8.90
C THR A 74 -3.81 -7.61 -7.40
N TRP A 75 -4.83 -7.31 -6.61
CA TRP A 75 -4.75 -7.29 -5.15
C TRP A 75 -5.11 -8.65 -4.54
N ARG A 76 -4.34 -9.10 -3.56
CA ARG A 76 -4.58 -10.34 -2.79
C ARG A 76 -4.62 -10.06 -1.28
N ALA A 77 -5.17 -11.00 -0.52
CA ALA A 77 -5.06 -10.97 0.94
C ALA A 77 -3.58 -11.08 1.36
N PRO A 78 -3.18 -10.47 2.49
CA PRO A 78 -1.87 -10.71 3.07
C PRO A 78 -1.80 -12.15 3.58
N ASP A 79 -0.66 -12.81 3.33
CA ASP A 79 -0.34 -14.15 3.84
C ASP A 79 -0.01 -14.12 5.35
#